data_AF-A0A7Y9T2I3-F1
#
_entry.id   AF-A0A7Y9T2I3-F1
#
_cell.length_a   1.000
_cell.length_b   1.000
_cell.length_c   1.000
_cell.angle_alpha   90.00
_cell.angle_beta   90.00
_cell.angle_gamma   90.00
#
_symmetry.space_group_name_H-M   'P 1'
#
loop_
_entity.id
_entity.type
_entity.pdbx_description
1 polymer ?
#
loop_
_entity_poly.entity_id
_entity_poly.type
_entity_poly.pdbx_seq_one_letter_code
_entity_poly.pdbx_strand_id
1 'polypeptide(L)'
;MHDLVVDLMAVAVCGALGGFVNVFIGDSGLHLPVIEEGVFRPGYIGVVIVGIVAAVGAWLATQTSALTGNFAPSPAVTLRLSELSTAILVGFGGARWFKSEAETTIFRKTAAVAASKSADSEAAATIAAGTPIQALTAANRMR
;
A
#
# COMPACT_ATOMS: atom_id res chain seq x y z
N MET A 1 -24.76 12.12 -19.17
CA MET A 1 -23.71 12.78 -18.37
C MET A 1 -23.68 12.02 -17.06
N HIS A 2 -22.64 11.23 -16.80
CA HIS A 2 -22.44 10.72 -15.44
C HIS A 2 -21.98 11.90 -14.58
N ASP A 3 -22.50 11.97 -13.37
CA ASP A 3 -22.11 13.00 -12.41
C ASP A 3 -20.65 12.74 -12.01
N LEU A 4 -19.83 13.78 -11.85
CA LEU A 4 -18.40 13.66 -11.52
C LEU A 4 -18.19 12.85 -10.23
N VAL A 5 -19.17 12.91 -9.32
CA VAL A 5 -19.22 12.11 -8.10
C VAL A 5 -19.31 10.61 -8.40
N VAL A 6 -20.11 10.20 -9.40
CA VAL A 6 -20.27 8.79 -9.79
C VAL A 6 -18.97 8.27 -10.39
N ASP A 7 -18.32 9.05 -11.24
CA ASP A 7 -17.05 8.66 -11.86
C ASP A 7 -15.94 8.49 -10.81
N LEU A 8 -15.87 9.42 -9.85
CA LEU A 8 -14.92 9.36 -8.74
C LEU A 8 -15.16 8.14 -7.84
N MET A 9 -16.43 7.82 -7.56
CA MET A 9 -16.79 6.61 -6.80
C MET A 9 -16.41 5.33 -7.54
N ALA A 10 -16.61 5.28 -8.87
CA ALA A 10 -16.22 4.13 -9.68
C ALA A 10 -14.70 3.91 -9.66
N VAL A 11 -13.92 4.99 -9.85
CA VAL A 11 -12.45 4.95 -9.77
C VAL A 11 -11.98 4.54 -8.37
N ALA A 12 -12.59 5.09 -7.32
CA ALA A 12 -12.27 4.75 -5.94
C ALA A 12 -12.52 3.26 -5.64
N VAL A 13 -13.66 2.70 -6.07
CA VAL A 13 -13.97 1.28 -5.89
C VAL A 13 -12.99 0.40 -6.67
N CYS A 14 -12.63 0.76 -7.91
CA CYS A 14 -11.63 0.06 -8.68
C CYS A 14 -10.24 0.09 -8.02
N GLY A 15 -9.82 1.25 -7.49
CA GLY A 15 -8.60 1.38 -6.70
C GLY A 15 -8.62 0.56 -5.42
N ALA A 16 -9.75 0.54 -4.71
CA ALA A 16 -9.98 -0.28 -3.53
C ALA A 16 -9.84 -1.77 -3.84
N LEU A 17 -10.44 -2.23 -4.95
CA LEU A 17 -10.32 -3.60 -5.42
C LEU A 17 -8.87 -3.97 -5.74
N GLY A 18 -8.14 -3.10 -6.44
CA GLY A 18 -6.71 -3.29 -6.69
C GLY A 18 -5.90 -3.42 -5.40
N GLY A 19 -6.13 -2.52 -4.43
CA GLY A 19 -5.49 -2.57 -3.12
C GLY A 19 -5.89 -3.79 -2.28
N PHE A 20 -7.14 -4.24 -2.40
CA PHE A 20 -7.65 -5.43 -1.71
C PHE A 20 -7.05 -6.72 -2.28
N VAL A 21 -6.93 -6.84 -3.61
CA VAL A 21 -6.26 -7.99 -4.24
C VAL A 21 -4.81 -8.13 -3.77
N ASN A 22 -4.12 -7.00 -3.52
CA ASN A 22 -2.77 -7.01 -2.96
C ASN A 22 -2.67 -7.65 -1.56
N VAL A 23 -3.75 -7.68 -0.77
CA VAL A 23 -3.80 -8.35 0.54
C VAL A 23 -3.52 -9.85 0.41
N PHE A 24 -3.98 -10.46 -0.67
CA PHE A 24 -3.83 -11.90 -0.94
C PHE A 24 -2.50 -12.24 -1.62
N ILE A 25 -1.78 -11.24 -2.15
CA ILE A 25 -0.53 -11.44 -2.91
C ILE A 25 0.71 -11.36 -2.00
N GLY A 26 0.57 -11.74 -0.73
CA GLY A 26 1.71 -12.01 0.16
C GLY A 26 1.29 -12.68 1.46
N ASP A 27 2.26 -13.08 2.28
CA ASP A 27 2.08 -13.84 3.54
C ASP A 27 1.35 -13.07 4.67
N SER A 28 0.67 -11.98 4.34
CA SER A 28 0.01 -11.12 5.30
C SER A 28 -1.40 -11.61 5.62
N GLY A 29 -2.14 -12.16 4.65
CA GLY A 29 -3.55 -12.52 4.86
C GLY A 29 -4.42 -11.31 5.32
N LEU A 30 -5.65 -11.60 5.74
CA LEU A 30 -6.58 -10.57 6.25
C LEU A 30 -6.25 -10.22 7.71
N HIS A 31 -5.25 -9.36 7.91
CA HIS A 31 -4.94 -8.82 9.23
C HIS A 31 -5.36 -7.35 9.36
N LEU A 32 -5.79 -6.98 10.56
CA LEU A 32 -6.04 -5.60 10.93
C LEU A 32 -4.71 -4.83 11.09
N PRO A 33 -4.72 -3.49 10.94
CA PRO A 33 -3.55 -2.69 11.22
C PRO A 33 -3.20 -2.79 12.71
N VAL A 34 -1.97 -3.21 13.00
CA VAL A 34 -1.47 -3.38 14.37
C VAL A 34 -0.12 -2.69 14.48
N ILE A 35 0.12 -2.05 15.62
CA ILE A 35 1.44 -1.55 15.99
C ILE A 35 2.06 -2.60 16.89
N GLU A 36 3.11 -3.26 16.41
CA GLU A 36 3.82 -4.32 17.11
C GLU A 36 5.29 -3.90 17.25
N GLU A 37 5.81 -3.92 18.47
CA GLU A 37 7.19 -3.49 18.78
C GLU A 37 7.56 -2.09 18.24
N GLY A 38 6.59 -1.16 18.25
CA GLY A 38 6.76 0.20 17.74
C GLY A 38 7.01 0.27 16.22
N VAL A 39 6.63 -0.77 15.48
CA VAL A 39 6.56 -0.75 14.01
C VAL A 39 5.11 -0.87 13.56
N PHE A 40 4.71 0.01 12.64
CA PHE A 40 3.39 0.01 12.06
C PHE A 40 3.28 -1.10 11.01
N ARG A 41 2.38 -2.06 11.21
CA ARG A 41 2.04 -3.06 10.21
C ARG A 41 0.80 -2.61 9.43
N PRO A 42 0.92 -2.35 8.12
CA PRO A 42 -0.22 -1.96 7.31
C PRO A 42 -1.17 -3.14 7.16
N GLY A 43 -2.34 -3.06 7.79
CA GLY A 43 -3.42 -4.04 7.62
C GLY A 43 -4.13 -3.92 6.28
N TYR A 44 -5.10 -4.80 6.05
CA TYR A 44 -5.91 -4.78 4.82
C TYR A 44 -6.58 -3.41 4.59
N ILE A 45 -7.00 -2.75 5.68
CA ILE A 45 -7.60 -1.41 5.66
C ILE A 45 -6.60 -0.39 5.09
N GLY A 46 -5.33 -0.46 5.52
CA GLY A 46 -4.30 0.47 5.08
C GLY A 46 -4.02 0.35 3.58
N VAL A 47 -3.86 -0.88 3.08
CA VAL A 47 -3.61 -1.10 1.65
C VAL A 47 -4.81 -0.78 0.76
N VAL A 48 -6.05 -0.99 1.24
CA VAL A 48 -7.26 -0.59 0.52
C VAL A 48 -7.37 0.93 0.44
N ILE A 49 -7.16 1.65 1.55
CA ILE A 49 -7.19 3.13 1.56
C ILE A 49 -6.10 3.69 0.65
N VAL A 50 -4.88 3.17 0.72
CA VAL A 50 -3.80 3.58 -0.19
C VAL A 50 -4.17 3.30 -1.64
N GLY A 51 -4.79 2.15 -1.93
CA GLY A 51 -5.27 1.83 -3.27
C GLY A 51 -6.30 2.83 -3.80
N ILE A 52 -7.25 3.25 -2.96
CA ILE A 52 -8.23 4.30 -3.28
C ILE A 52 -7.52 5.63 -3.57
N VAL A 53 -6.66 6.09 -2.65
CA VAL A 53 -5.98 7.38 -2.76
C VAL A 53 -5.07 7.42 -3.99
N ALA A 54 -4.33 6.34 -4.25
CA ALA A 54 -3.46 6.23 -5.41
C ALA A 54 -4.26 6.27 -6.72
N ALA A 55 -5.36 5.50 -6.83
CA ALA A 55 -6.19 5.47 -8.02
C ALA A 55 -6.89 6.80 -8.29
N VAL A 56 -7.48 7.42 -7.26
CA VAL A 56 -8.13 8.73 -7.37
C VAL A 56 -7.11 9.81 -7.72
N GLY A 57 -5.94 9.81 -7.06
CA GLY A 57 -4.87 10.77 -7.35
C GLY A 57 -4.36 10.65 -8.78
N ALA A 58 -4.15 9.42 -9.26
CA ALA A 58 -3.70 9.18 -10.64
C ALA A 58 -4.75 9.60 -11.68
N TRP A 59 -6.02 9.31 -11.43
CA TRP A 59 -7.10 9.71 -12.33
C TRP A 59 -7.33 11.22 -12.33
N LEU A 60 -7.31 11.88 -11.16
CA LEU A 60 -7.41 13.34 -11.07
C LEU A 60 -6.23 14.03 -11.75
N ALA A 61 -5.03 13.45 -11.69
CA ALA A 61 -3.85 13.99 -12.37
C ALA A 61 -3.98 13.99 -13.91
N THR A 62 -4.83 13.12 -14.48
CA THR A 62 -5.12 13.13 -15.92
C THR A 62 -6.27 14.05 -16.29
N GLN A 63 -7.07 14.52 -15.33
CA GLN A 63 -8.14 15.48 -15.58
C GLN A 63 -7.55 16.90 -15.67
N THR A 64 -7.86 17.60 -16.75
CA THR A 64 -7.32 18.95 -17.04
C THR A 64 -8.23 20.08 -16.58
N SER A 65 -9.25 19.77 -15.77
CA SER A 65 -10.19 20.76 -15.25
C SER A 65 -9.47 21.75 -14.33
N ALA A 66 -9.63 23.06 -14.61
CA ALA A 66 -9.00 24.11 -13.84
C ALA A 66 -9.56 24.14 -12.40
N LEU A 67 -8.67 24.05 -11.40
CA LEU A 67 -9.02 24.23 -9.98
C LEU A 67 -9.27 25.71 -9.65
N THR A 68 -8.67 26.63 -10.40
CA THR A 68 -8.81 28.09 -10.27
C THR A 68 -8.61 28.75 -11.64
N GLY A 69 -9.43 29.75 -11.98
CA GLY A 69 -9.33 30.48 -13.25
C GLY A 69 -10.67 30.57 -13.99
N ASN A 70 -10.70 31.42 -15.03
CA ASN A 70 -11.90 31.83 -15.76
C ASN A 70 -12.85 30.65 -16.04
N PHE A 71 -14.13 30.80 -15.68
CA PHE A 71 -15.21 29.80 -15.80
C PHE A 71 -15.57 29.48 -17.27
N ALA A 72 -14.58 29.15 -18.09
CA ALA A 72 -14.83 28.51 -19.36
C ALA A 72 -15.49 27.14 -19.07
N PRO A 73 -16.51 26.73 -19.83
CA PRO A 73 -17.13 25.44 -19.64
C PRO A 73 -16.06 24.36 -19.75
N SER A 74 -15.80 23.65 -18.63
CA SER A 74 -14.87 22.54 -18.60
C SER A 74 -15.38 21.47 -19.59
N PRO A 75 -14.49 20.85 -20.39
CA PRO A 75 -14.91 19.75 -21.25
C PRO A 75 -15.55 18.65 -20.41
N ALA A 76 -16.56 17.98 -20.98
CA ALA A 76 -17.24 16.90 -20.29
C ALA A 76 -16.21 15.81 -19.90
N VAL A 77 -16.04 15.59 -18.60
CA VAL A 77 -15.28 14.46 -18.06
C VAL A 77 -16.02 13.19 -18.47
N THR A 78 -15.32 12.28 -19.14
CA THR A 78 -15.89 11.02 -19.61
C THR A 78 -15.05 9.87 -19.09
N LEU A 79 -15.62 9.10 -18.16
CA LEU A 79 -14.96 7.92 -17.63
C LEU A 79 -14.83 6.83 -18.71
N ARG A 80 -13.60 6.41 -18.99
CA ARG A 80 -13.30 5.35 -19.97
C ARG A 80 -12.98 4.04 -19.27
N LEU A 81 -13.29 2.91 -19.91
CA LEU A 81 -12.96 1.58 -19.39
C LEU A 81 -11.45 1.41 -19.17
N SER A 82 -10.63 2.05 -20.00
CA SER A 82 -9.17 2.09 -19.81
C SER A 82 -8.77 2.74 -18.49
N GLU A 83 -9.46 3.80 -18.07
CA GLU A 83 -9.18 4.51 -16.81
C GLU A 83 -9.56 3.65 -15.60
N LEU A 84 -10.64 2.86 -15.68
CA LEU A 84 -10.99 1.89 -14.65
C LEU A 84 -9.94 0.78 -14.53
N SER A 85 -9.44 0.26 -15.66
CA SER A 85 -8.35 -0.72 -15.66
C SER A 85 -7.07 -0.14 -15.03
N THR A 86 -6.71 1.10 -15.41
CA THR A 86 -5.59 1.82 -14.81
C THR A 86 -5.80 2.04 -13.32
N ALA A 87 -7.01 2.39 -12.86
CA ALA A 87 -7.32 2.56 -11.44
C ALA A 87 -7.07 1.28 -10.62
N ILE A 88 -7.45 0.11 -11.15
CA ILE A 88 -7.17 -1.19 -10.51
C ILE A 88 -5.66 -1.41 -10.40
N LEU A 89 -4.91 -1.22 -11.50
CA LEU A 89 -3.46 -1.44 -11.53
C LEU A 89 -2.70 -0.47 -10.62
N VAL A 90 -3.08 0.81 -10.62
CA VAL A 90 -2.50 1.82 -9.75
C VAL A 90 -2.85 1.53 -8.28
N GLY A 91 -4.09 1.13 -7.99
CA GLY A 91 -4.49 0.75 -6.65
C GLY A 91 -3.69 -0.44 -6.12
N PHE A 92 -3.48 -1.46 -6.95
CA PHE A 92 -2.63 -2.61 -6.64
C PHE A 92 -1.16 -2.21 -6.44
N GLY A 93 -0.60 -1.43 -7.35
CA GLY A 93 0.79 -0.98 -7.29
C GLY A 93 1.08 -0.10 -6.06
N GLY A 94 0.19 0.85 -5.77
CA GLY A 94 0.30 1.72 -4.60
C GLY A 94 0.21 0.95 -3.28
N ALA A 95 -0.72 0.00 -3.19
CA ALA A 95 -0.84 -0.89 -2.04
C ALA A 95 0.43 -1.73 -1.81
N ARG A 96 1.02 -2.27 -2.89
CA ARG A 96 2.26 -3.05 -2.83
C ARG A 96 3.44 -2.21 -2.39
N TRP A 97 3.56 -1.00 -2.92
CA TRP A 97 4.61 -0.06 -2.54
C TRP A 97 4.53 0.31 -1.05
N PHE A 98 3.33 0.68 -0.56
CA PHE A 98 3.13 1.03 0.84
C PHE A 98 3.48 -0.12 1.80
N LYS A 99 3.10 -1.35 1.44
CA LYS A 99 3.46 -2.54 2.21
C LYS A 99 4.99 -2.75 2.26
N SER A 100 5.67 -2.62 1.12
CA SER A 100 7.13 -2.78 1.03
C SER A 100 7.89 -1.73 1.85
N GLU A 101 7.39 -0.50 1.91
CA GLU A 101 8.01 0.58 2.69
C GLU A 101 7.93 0.29 4.20
N ALA A 102 6.78 -0.21 4.67
CA ALA A 102 6.62 -0.63 6.06
C ALA A 102 7.55 -1.81 6.42
N GLU A 103 7.67 -2.80 5.54
CA GLU A 103 8.55 -3.96 5.74
C GLU A 103 10.03 -3.56 5.76
N THR A 104 10.43 -2.60 4.93
CA THR A 104 11.80 -2.06 4.93
C THR A 104 12.17 -1.44 6.29
N THR A 105 11.21 -0.80 6.96
CA THR A 105 11.43 -0.26 8.31
C THR A 105 11.67 -1.38 9.33
N ILE A 106 10.93 -2.49 9.23
CA ILE A 106 11.14 -3.68 10.07
C ILE A 106 12.54 -4.24 9.83
N PHE A 107 12.93 -4.46 8.58
CA PHE A 107 14.25 -5.01 8.24
C PHE A 107 15.41 -4.12 8.70
N ARG A 108 15.26 -2.80 8.63
CA ARG A 108 16.27 -1.86 9.17
C ARG A 108 16.42 -2.00 10.68
N LYS A 109 15.31 -2.15 11.43
CA LYS A 109 15.37 -2.42 12.88
C LYS A 109 15.98 -3.79 13.17
N THR A 110 15.58 -4.83 12.45
CA THR A 110 16.13 -6.18 12.59
C THR A 110 17.64 -6.18 12.37
N ALA A 111 18.13 -5.53 11.30
CA ALA A 111 19.55 -5.42 11.01
C ALA A 111 20.31 -4.65 12.10
N ALA A 112 19.75 -3.55 12.63
CA ALA A 112 20.36 -2.80 13.71
C ALA A 112 20.48 -3.63 15.01
N VAL A 113 19.42 -4.36 15.38
CA VAL A 113 19.42 -5.24 16.55
C VAL A 113 20.39 -6.40 16.36
N ALA A 114 20.35 -7.09 15.21
CA ALA A 114 21.22 -8.22 14.92
C ALA A 114 22.71 -7.80 14.91
N ALA A 115 23.04 -6.62 14.37
CA ALA A 115 24.40 -6.09 14.36
C ALA A 115 24.92 -5.73 15.77
N SER A 116 24.02 -5.45 16.73
CA SER A 116 24.38 -5.11 18.11
C SER A 116 24.58 -6.32 19.02
N LYS A 117 24.38 -7.55 18.52
CA LYS A 117 24.34 -8.78 19.30
C LYS A 117 25.36 -9.82 18.82
N SER A 118 25.60 -10.84 19.64
CA SER A 118 26.55 -11.91 19.31
C SER A 118 26.00 -12.79 18.19
N ALA A 119 26.90 -13.41 17.41
CA ALA A 119 26.50 -14.29 16.32
C ALA A 119 25.72 -15.51 16.83
N ASP A 120 24.52 -15.72 16.29
CA ASP A 120 23.63 -16.83 16.60
C ASP A 120 23.16 -17.45 15.27
N SER A 121 23.58 -18.69 15.01
CA SER A 121 23.30 -19.38 13.75
C SER A 121 21.83 -19.77 13.59
N GLU A 122 21.11 -20.00 14.69
CA GLU A 122 19.69 -20.37 14.67
C GLU A 122 18.83 -19.14 14.41
N ALA A 123 19.16 -18.02 15.06
CA ALA A 123 18.52 -16.74 14.79
C ALA A 123 18.79 -16.26 13.36
N ALA A 124 20.02 -16.44 12.84
CA ALA A 124 20.36 -16.08 11.47
C ALA A 124 19.53 -16.85 10.42
N ALA A 125 19.32 -18.16 10.62
CA ALA A 125 18.47 -18.96 9.74
C ALA A 125 17.00 -18.49 9.78
N THR A 126 16.52 -18.12 10.97
CA THR A 126 15.15 -17.61 11.16
C THR A 126 14.96 -16.21 10.55
N ILE A 127 15.97 -15.34 10.64
CA ILE A 127 15.97 -14.02 10.00
C ILE A 127 15.95 -14.14 8.47
N ALA A 128 16.66 -15.13 7.91
CA ALA A 128 16.74 -15.33 6.47
C ALA A 128 15.47 -15.92 5.84
N ALA A 129 14.79 -16.83 6.55
CA ALA A 129 13.63 -17.56 6.02
C ALA A 129 12.27 -17.08 6.56
N GLY A 130 12.27 -16.33 7.66
CA GLY A 130 11.05 -15.90 8.34
C GLY A 130 10.42 -14.65 7.72
N THR A 131 9.16 -14.41 8.09
CA THR A 131 8.47 -13.14 7.81
C THR A 131 9.20 -11.97 8.50
N PRO A 132 8.99 -10.71 8.07
CA PRO A 132 9.69 -9.55 8.65
C PRO A 132 9.60 -9.48 10.19
N ILE A 133 8.45 -9.84 10.77
CA ILE A 133 8.25 -9.84 12.24
C ILE A 133 8.95 -11.03 12.92
N GLN A 134 8.94 -12.21 12.29
CA GLN A 134 9.70 -13.36 12.81
C GLN A 134 11.20 -13.05 12.81
N ALA A 135 11.69 -12.37 11.78
CA ALA A 135 13.07 -11.91 11.71
C ALA A 135 13.40 -10.91 12.84
N LEU A 136 12.54 -9.91 13.08
CA LEU A 136 12.73 -8.96 14.17
C LEU A 136 12.70 -9.65 15.55
N THR A 137 11.73 -10.54 15.76
CA THR A 137 11.60 -11.31 17.01
C THR A 137 12.82 -12.20 17.26
N ALA A 138 13.34 -12.85 16.21
CA ALA A 138 14.55 -13.66 16.29
C ALA A 138 15.76 -12.80 16.66
N ALA A 139 15.95 -11.64 16.02
CA ALA A 139 17.01 -10.70 16.38
C ALA A 139 16.89 -10.22 17.83
N ASN A 140 15.67 -9.95 18.31
CA ASN A 140 15.42 -9.57 19.71
C ASN A 140 15.75 -10.69 20.72
N ARG A 141 15.77 -11.95 20.30
CA ARG A 141 16.11 -13.10 21.17
C ARG A 141 17.59 -13.47 21.18
N MET A 142 18.38 -13.01 20.22
CA MET A 142 19.85 -13.18 20.22
C MET A 142 20.45 -12.62 21.52
N ARG A 143 21.48 -13.27 22.07
CA ARG A 143 22.16 -12.87 23.31
C ARG A 143 23.52 -12.27 23.07
#